data_AF-A0A438FZW8-F1
#
_entry.id   AF-A0A438FZW8-F1
#
_cell.length_a   1.000
_cell.length_b   1.000
_cell.length_c   1.000
_cell.angle_alpha   90.00
_cell.angle_beta   90.00
_cell.angle_gamma   90.00
#
_symmetry.space_group_name_H-M   'P 1'
#
loop_
_entity.id
_entity.type
_entity.pdbx_description
1 polymer ?
#
loop_
_entity_poly.entity_id
_entity_poly.type
_entity_poly.pdbx_seq_one_letter_code
_entity_poly.pdbx_strand_id
1 'polypeptide(L)'
;MESNLWKEEPECLEWLDSKEPNSVVYVNFGSITVMTSQQLNEFAWGLVNSNQTFLWIIRPDLVSGDAAILPPEFVAETKERGLLAGWCPQEQVLSHPAVGGFLTHNGWNSTIESVSTGVPMICWPFFAEQQTNCRYCCTEWGIGMEIDSDVKRDEIERLVKELMEGEKGKELKKKALEWKTLAEEATRGPKGSSFSNLDKMITQALL
;
A
#
# COMPACT_ATOMS: atom_id res chain seq x y z
N MET A 1 16.28 16.51 8.97
CA MET A 1 16.15 16.81 7.54
C MET A 1 15.00 15.93 7.08
N GLU A 2 13.80 16.50 7.00
CA GLU A 2 12.61 15.74 6.56
C GLU A 2 12.73 15.56 5.04
N SER A 3 13.01 14.33 4.60
CA SER A 3 13.21 13.98 3.19
C SER A 3 11.91 13.45 2.57
N ASN A 4 10.82 14.20 2.72
CA ASN A 4 9.53 13.87 2.10
C ASN A 4 9.16 14.90 1.04
N LEU A 5 8.59 14.41 -0.06
CA LEU A 5 8.09 15.26 -1.16
C LEU A 5 6.81 16.02 -0.76
N TRP A 6 6.09 15.52 0.25
CA TRP A 6 4.78 15.99 0.68
C TRP A 6 4.75 16.14 2.20
N LYS A 7 3.95 17.10 2.71
CA LYS A 7 3.81 17.32 4.14
C LYS A 7 2.95 16.22 4.75
N GLU A 8 3.49 15.47 5.70
CA GLU A 8 2.78 14.41 6.41
C GLU A 8 1.65 14.97 7.30
N GLU A 9 0.53 14.25 7.34
CA GLU A 9 -0.61 14.45 8.24
C GLU A 9 -0.65 13.28 9.26
N PRO A 10 0.07 13.38 10.39
CA PRO A 10 0.16 12.29 11.37
C PRO A 10 -1.18 11.94 12.05
N GLU A 11 -2.19 12.81 11.94
CA GLU A 11 -3.55 12.60 12.45
C GLU A 11 -4.21 11.34 11.88
N CYS A 12 -3.72 10.84 10.73
CA CYS A 12 -4.19 9.56 10.19
C CYS A 12 -3.88 8.37 11.13
N LEU A 13 -2.81 8.45 11.94
CA LEU A 13 -2.46 7.42 12.91
C LEU A 13 -3.47 7.37 14.05
N GLU A 14 -3.89 8.53 14.58
CA GLU A 14 -4.91 8.62 15.63
C GLU A 14 -6.25 8.04 15.14
N TRP A 15 -6.58 8.23 13.86
CA TRP A 15 -7.76 7.60 13.27
C TRP A 15 -7.62 6.08 13.18
N LEU A 16 -6.43 5.56 12.85
CA LEU A 16 -6.16 4.13 12.81
C LEU A 16 -6.22 3.47 14.19
N ASP A 17 -5.83 4.17 15.26
CA ASP A 17 -5.91 3.67 16.65
C ASP A 17 -7.35 3.30 17.05
N SER A 18 -8.35 3.91 16.41
CA SER A 18 -9.77 3.64 16.66
C SER A 18 -10.33 2.43 15.89
N LYS A 19 -9.50 1.73 15.09
CA LYS A 19 -9.93 0.66 14.19
C LYS A 19 -9.48 -0.71 14.68
N GLU A 20 -10.28 -1.71 14.39
CA GLU A 20 -9.95 -3.10 14.73
C GLU A 20 -8.72 -3.59 13.94
N PRO A 21 -7.93 -4.52 14.48
CA PRO A 21 -6.79 -5.09 13.77
C PRO A 21 -7.17 -5.69 12.41
N ASN A 22 -6.34 -5.45 11.40
CA ASN A 22 -6.53 -5.90 10.01
C ASN A 22 -7.88 -5.49 9.38
N SER A 23 -8.50 -4.39 9.81
CA SER A 23 -9.80 -3.93 9.30
C SER A 23 -9.71 -2.81 8.26
N VAL A 24 -8.52 -2.23 8.05
CA VAL A 24 -8.32 -1.06 7.19
C VAL A 24 -7.53 -1.41 5.94
N VAL A 25 -8.04 -0.99 4.78
CA VAL A 25 -7.29 -0.96 3.52
C VAL A 25 -6.54 0.37 3.43
N TYR A 26 -5.22 0.31 3.37
CA TYR A 26 -4.40 1.48 3.07
C TYR A 26 -4.28 1.63 1.55
N VAL A 27 -4.49 2.83 1.03
CA VAL A 27 -4.45 3.13 -0.41
C VAL A 27 -3.47 4.27 -0.65
N ASN A 28 -2.38 4.00 -1.36
CA ASN A 28 -1.43 5.03 -1.77
C ASN A 28 -0.68 4.62 -3.06
N PHE A 29 -0.79 5.46 -4.08
CA PHE A 29 -0.16 5.24 -5.39
C PHE A 29 1.25 5.84 -5.49
N GLY A 30 1.87 6.16 -4.36
CA GLY A 30 3.21 6.72 -4.31
C GLY A 30 3.26 8.19 -4.67
N SER A 31 4.47 8.72 -4.74
CA SER A 31 4.75 10.16 -4.80
C SER A 31 4.75 10.77 -6.19
N ILE A 32 4.64 9.97 -7.25
CA ILE A 32 4.77 10.44 -8.64
C ILE A 32 3.80 9.78 -9.63
N THR A 33 3.17 8.66 -9.27
CA THR A 33 2.13 8.05 -10.11
C THR A 33 0.95 9.01 -10.24
N VAL A 34 0.44 9.14 -11.46
CA VAL A 34 -0.76 9.89 -11.77
C VAL A 34 -1.81 8.98 -12.39
N MET A 35 -3.07 9.35 -12.26
CA MET A 35 -4.20 8.66 -12.86
C MET A 35 -5.10 9.63 -13.61
N THR A 36 -6.01 9.11 -14.41
CA THR A 36 -7.08 9.90 -15.02
C THR A 36 -8.22 10.13 -14.03
N SER A 37 -9.03 11.17 -14.23
CA SER A 37 -10.24 11.40 -13.41
C SER A 37 -11.22 10.23 -13.51
N GLN A 38 -11.24 9.51 -14.64
CA GLN A 38 -12.02 8.29 -14.79
C GLN A 38 -11.51 7.17 -13.87
N GLN A 39 -10.21 6.89 -13.86
CA GLN A 39 -9.62 5.90 -12.95
C GLN A 39 -9.84 6.27 -11.49
N LEU A 40 -9.69 7.55 -11.13
CA LEU A 40 -9.99 8.04 -9.78
C LEU A 40 -11.43 7.70 -9.37
N ASN A 41 -12.39 7.95 -10.26
CA ASN A 41 -13.80 7.61 -10.03
C ASN A 41 -14.02 6.10 -9.90
N GLU A 42 -13.36 5.26 -10.71
CA GLU A 42 -13.47 3.81 -10.58
C GLU A 42 -12.89 3.30 -9.25
N PHE A 43 -11.74 3.82 -8.80
CA PHE A 43 -11.19 3.55 -7.47
C PHE A 43 -12.14 3.98 -6.35
N ALA A 44 -12.67 5.19 -6.42
CA ALA A 44 -13.61 5.73 -5.45
C ALA A 44 -14.85 4.84 -5.30
N TRP A 45 -15.51 4.51 -6.41
CA TRP A 45 -16.71 3.67 -6.37
C TRP A 45 -16.40 2.21 -6.04
N GLY A 46 -15.23 1.68 -6.42
CA GLY A 46 -14.80 0.35 -6.00
C GLY A 46 -14.61 0.25 -4.49
N LEU A 47 -13.97 1.25 -3.87
CA LEU A 47 -13.83 1.35 -2.41
C LEU A 47 -15.18 1.52 -1.71
N VAL A 48 -16.08 2.32 -2.28
CA VAL A 48 -17.46 2.44 -1.78
C VAL A 48 -18.15 1.07 -1.81
N ASN A 49 -18.19 0.40 -2.96
CA ASN A 49 -18.91 -0.86 -3.11
C ASN A 49 -18.29 -2.01 -2.31
N SER A 50 -16.99 -1.95 -2.02
CA SER A 50 -16.30 -2.94 -1.19
C SER A 50 -16.83 -3.01 0.24
N ASN A 51 -17.45 -1.93 0.72
CA ASN A 51 -17.87 -1.73 2.11
C ASN A 51 -16.76 -1.88 3.16
N GLN A 52 -15.48 -1.88 2.76
CA GLN A 52 -14.34 -1.94 3.68
C GLN A 52 -14.02 -0.57 4.28
N THR A 53 -13.37 -0.56 5.43
CA THR A 53 -12.78 0.65 6.01
C THR A 53 -11.47 0.94 5.29
N PHE A 54 -11.19 2.21 4.96
CA PHE A 54 -9.98 2.57 4.21
C PHE A 54 -9.36 3.90 4.62
N LEU A 55 -8.04 4.00 4.46
CA LEU A 55 -7.28 5.23 4.49
C LEU A 55 -6.72 5.46 3.09
N TRP A 56 -7.11 6.55 2.42
CA TRP A 56 -6.64 6.85 1.07
C TRP A 56 -5.87 8.17 1.02
N ILE A 57 -4.62 8.07 0.57
CA ILE A 57 -3.77 9.22 0.32
C ILE A 57 -4.07 9.80 -1.06
N ILE A 58 -4.56 11.03 -1.08
CA ILE A 58 -4.92 11.77 -2.29
C ILE A 58 -4.08 13.02 -2.38
N ARG A 59 -3.04 12.93 -3.20
CA ARG A 59 -2.13 14.05 -3.47
C ARG A 59 -2.81 15.05 -4.42
N PRO A 60 -2.53 16.35 -4.30
CA PRO A 60 -3.10 17.36 -5.20
C PRO A 60 -2.84 17.11 -6.69
N ASP A 61 -1.71 16.50 -7.03
CA ASP A 61 -1.24 16.18 -8.37
C ASP A 61 -1.54 14.72 -8.80
N LEU A 62 -2.35 13.98 -8.02
CA LEU A 62 -2.65 12.58 -8.33
C LEU A 62 -3.39 12.42 -9.66
N VAL A 63 -4.13 13.43 -10.10
CA VAL A 63 -4.82 13.42 -11.40
C VAL A 63 -4.00 14.17 -12.43
N SER A 64 -3.77 13.54 -13.58
CA SER A 64 -2.95 14.14 -14.64
C SER A 64 -3.62 15.41 -15.21
N GLY A 65 -2.98 16.55 -14.99
CA GLY A 65 -3.40 17.84 -15.56
C GLY A 65 -4.66 18.46 -14.92
N ASP A 66 -5.14 17.91 -13.80
CA ASP A 66 -6.35 18.37 -13.10
C ASP A 66 -6.23 18.18 -11.59
N ALA A 67 -7.12 18.78 -10.81
CA ALA A 67 -7.20 18.54 -9.38
C ALA A 67 -7.81 17.16 -9.08
N ALA A 68 -7.29 16.48 -8.06
CA ALA A 68 -7.86 15.24 -7.56
C ALA A 68 -9.17 15.49 -6.80
N ILE A 69 -10.25 15.75 -7.54
CA ILE A 69 -11.58 16.04 -7.00
C ILE A 69 -12.39 14.75 -6.99
N LEU A 70 -12.75 14.29 -5.78
CA LEU A 70 -13.71 13.20 -5.60
C LEU A 70 -15.15 13.73 -5.62
N PRO A 71 -16.12 12.92 -6.11
CA PRO A 71 -17.53 13.29 -6.07
C PRO A 71 -18.01 13.59 -4.64
N PRO A 72 -18.85 14.62 -4.40
CA PRO A 72 -19.42 14.88 -3.07
C PRO A 72 -20.18 13.69 -2.49
N GLU A 73 -20.82 12.90 -3.36
CA GLU A 73 -21.51 11.67 -3.00
C GLU A 73 -20.55 10.65 -2.38
N PHE A 74 -19.34 10.51 -2.92
CA PHE A 74 -18.33 9.63 -2.36
C PHE A 74 -17.99 10.03 -0.91
N VAL A 75 -17.71 11.31 -0.68
CA VAL A 75 -17.35 11.81 0.65
C VAL A 75 -18.48 11.58 1.66
N ALA A 76 -19.73 11.77 1.23
CA ALA A 76 -20.90 11.51 2.06
C ALA A 76 -21.06 10.02 2.39
N GLU A 77 -20.95 9.14 1.39
CA GLU A 77 -21.11 7.68 1.53
C GLU A 77 -19.99 7.03 2.36
N THR A 78 -18.78 7.62 2.37
CA THR A 78 -17.63 7.03 3.08
C THR A 78 -17.32 7.69 4.42
N LYS A 79 -18.09 8.70 4.86
CA LYS A 79 -17.78 9.54 6.03
C LYS A 79 -17.43 8.75 7.30
N GLU A 80 -18.09 7.63 7.55
CA GLU A 80 -17.91 6.83 8.77
C GLU A 80 -16.81 5.77 8.68
N ARG A 81 -16.30 5.48 7.47
CA ARG A 81 -15.39 4.34 7.21
C ARG A 81 -14.20 4.65 6.30
N GLY A 82 -14.13 5.85 5.74
CA GLY A 82 -13.03 6.34 4.94
C GLY A 82 -12.36 7.53 5.61
N LEU A 83 -11.02 7.55 5.59
CA LEU A 83 -10.25 8.76 5.84
C LEU A 83 -9.47 9.13 4.58
N LEU A 84 -9.54 10.40 4.21
CA LEU A 84 -8.74 10.99 3.13
C LEU A 84 -7.68 11.90 3.75
N ALA A 85 -6.44 11.80 3.27
CA ALA A 85 -5.33 12.66 3.69
C ALA A 85 -4.48 13.05 2.48
N GLY A 86 -3.79 14.19 2.54
CA GLY A 86 -2.89 14.63 1.47
C GLY A 86 -1.61 13.80 1.40
N TRP A 87 -1.06 13.45 2.56
CA TRP A 87 0.11 12.58 2.73
C TRP A 87 0.18 12.00 4.14
N CYS A 88 0.96 10.94 4.37
CA CYS A 88 1.08 10.29 5.67
C CYS A 88 2.48 9.73 5.93
N PRO A 89 2.83 9.44 7.20
CA PRO A 89 4.02 8.67 7.55
C PRO A 89 3.82 7.19 7.17
N GLN A 90 4.03 6.85 5.89
CA GLN A 90 3.67 5.55 5.31
C GLN A 90 4.25 4.34 6.06
N GLU A 91 5.51 4.39 6.51
CA GLU A 91 6.13 3.31 7.29
C GLU A 91 5.34 3.01 8.57
N GLN A 92 4.90 4.06 9.27
CA GLN A 92 4.10 3.93 10.50
C GLN A 92 2.69 3.43 10.20
N VAL A 93 2.06 3.92 9.13
CA VAL A 93 0.75 3.45 8.67
C VAL A 93 0.79 1.97 8.33
N LEU A 94 1.75 1.52 7.51
CA LEU A 94 1.91 0.12 7.13
C LEU A 94 2.27 -0.78 8.31
N SER A 95 2.93 -0.25 9.35
CA SER A 95 3.24 -0.97 10.58
C SER A 95 2.07 -1.02 11.56
N HIS A 96 1.01 -0.24 11.33
CA HIS A 96 -0.11 -0.12 12.25
C HIS A 96 -0.98 -1.40 12.25
N PRO A 97 -1.35 -1.95 13.43
CA PRO A 97 -2.10 -3.20 13.52
C PRO A 97 -3.45 -3.20 12.79
N ALA A 98 -4.09 -2.04 12.67
CA ALA A 98 -5.35 -1.89 11.94
C ALA A 98 -5.24 -2.13 10.43
N VAL A 99 -4.05 -1.97 9.83
CA VAL A 99 -3.87 -2.12 8.38
C VAL A 99 -3.87 -3.60 8.00
N GLY A 100 -4.90 -4.01 7.27
CA GLY A 100 -5.10 -5.38 6.80
C GLY A 100 -4.55 -5.61 5.38
N GLY A 101 -4.53 -4.56 4.55
CA GLY A 101 -4.10 -4.65 3.15
C GLY A 101 -3.64 -3.32 2.58
N PHE A 102 -2.83 -3.38 1.52
CA PHE A 102 -2.24 -2.22 0.88
C PHE A 102 -2.53 -2.18 -0.64
N LEU A 103 -3.32 -1.23 -1.09
CA LEU A 103 -3.53 -0.95 -2.51
C LEU A 103 -2.47 0.07 -2.97
N THR A 104 -1.58 -0.37 -3.86
CA THR A 104 -0.36 0.34 -4.21
C THR A 104 -0.03 0.29 -5.69
N HIS A 105 0.68 1.32 -6.17
CA HIS A 105 1.34 1.32 -7.48
C HIS A 105 2.51 0.32 -7.58
N ASN A 106 2.92 -0.28 -6.46
CA ASN A 106 3.92 -1.32 -6.38
C ASN A 106 5.35 -0.90 -6.81
N GLY A 107 5.71 0.37 -6.54
CA GLY A 107 7.10 0.83 -6.60
C GLY A 107 7.96 0.19 -5.50
N TRP A 108 9.27 0.06 -5.75
CA TRP A 108 10.14 -0.81 -4.93
C TRP A 108 10.16 -0.48 -3.43
N ASN A 109 10.20 0.80 -3.05
CA ASN A 109 10.18 1.20 -1.63
C ASN A 109 8.88 0.75 -0.95
N SER A 110 7.73 1.04 -1.57
CA SER A 110 6.42 0.64 -1.06
C SER A 110 6.28 -0.88 -0.96
N THR A 111 6.84 -1.62 -1.92
CA THR A 111 6.88 -3.08 -1.88
C THR A 111 7.71 -3.59 -0.69
N ILE A 112 8.92 -3.05 -0.48
CA ILE A 112 9.78 -3.47 0.64
C ILE A 112 9.19 -3.08 2.00
N GLU A 113 8.56 -1.92 2.13
CA GLU A 113 7.84 -1.54 3.34
C GLU A 113 6.71 -2.53 3.63
N SER A 114 5.87 -2.86 2.64
CA SER A 114 4.78 -3.84 2.80
C SER A 114 5.28 -5.24 3.17
N VAL A 115 6.39 -5.68 2.57
CA VAL A 115 7.07 -6.94 2.92
C VAL A 115 7.58 -6.90 4.35
N SER A 116 8.21 -5.80 4.77
CA SER A 116 8.78 -5.63 6.10
C SER A 116 7.71 -5.53 7.19
N THR A 117 6.50 -5.08 6.86
CA THR A 117 5.39 -4.99 7.81
C THR A 117 4.43 -6.19 7.75
N GLY A 118 4.54 -7.04 6.72
CA GLY A 118 3.71 -8.23 6.55
C GLY A 118 2.28 -7.88 6.13
N VAL A 119 2.14 -6.87 5.27
CA VAL A 119 0.86 -6.43 4.71
C VAL A 119 0.74 -6.96 3.27
N PRO A 120 -0.32 -7.70 2.92
CA PRO A 120 -0.56 -8.17 1.57
C PRO A 120 -1.06 -7.01 0.69
N MET A 121 -0.82 -7.12 -0.62
CA MET A 121 -0.99 -6.01 -1.56
C MET A 121 -2.09 -6.26 -2.60
N ILE A 122 -2.74 -5.18 -3.02
CA ILE A 122 -3.38 -5.09 -4.33
C ILE A 122 -2.51 -4.17 -5.19
N CYS A 123 -1.99 -4.69 -6.28
CA CYS A 123 -1.00 -4.06 -7.12
C CYS A 123 -1.66 -3.42 -8.34
N TRP A 124 -1.38 -2.14 -8.57
CA TRP A 124 -1.77 -1.40 -9.77
C TRP A 124 -0.54 -0.74 -10.41
N PRO A 125 0.32 -1.50 -11.11
CA PRO A 125 1.57 -0.97 -11.64
C PRO A 125 1.34 0.05 -12.76
N PHE A 126 2.07 1.16 -12.73
CA PHE A 126 1.94 2.25 -13.71
C PHE A 126 3.15 2.32 -14.65
N PHE A 127 4.38 2.40 -14.14
CA PHE A 127 5.59 2.63 -14.94
C PHE A 127 6.88 2.08 -14.32
N ALA A 128 8.01 2.28 -15.02
CA ALA A 128 9.35 1.86 -14.60
C ALA A 128 9.41 0.35 -14.33
N GLU A 129 9.81 -0.06 -13.13
CA GLU A 129 9.94 -1.46 -12.72
C GLU A 129 8.69 -2.00 -12.00
N GLN A 130 7.62 -1.21 -11.87
CA GLN A 130 6.43 -1.56 -11.09
C GLN A 130 5.75 -2.82 -11.60
N GLN A 131 5.70 -3.04 -12.92
CA GLN A 131 5.16 -4.27 -13.52
C GLN A 131 5.98 -5.50 -13.11
N THR A 132 7.32 -5.36 -13.06
CA THR A 132 8.21 -6.42 -12.59
C THR A 132 7.95 -6.70 -11.11
N ASN A 133 7.90 -5.67 -10.28
CA ASN A 133 7.60 -5.82 -8.86
C ASN A 133 6.22 -6.48 -8.66
N CYS A 134 5.22 -6.08 -9.43
CA CYS A 134 3.85 -6.63 -9.38
C CYS A 134 3.86 -8.13 -9.67
N ARG A 135 4.58 -8.53 -10.73
CA ARG A 135 4.76 -9.93 -11.10
C ARG A 135 5.36 -10.75 -9.96
N TYR A 136 6.40 -10.24 -9.29
CA TYR A 136 7.00 -10.91 -8.13
C TYR A 136 6.00 -11.02 -6.97
N CYS A 137 5.32 -9.93 -6.60
CA CYS A 137 4.30 -9.93 -5.54
C CYS A 137 3.20 -10.96 -5.79
N CYS A 138 2.69 -11.03 -7.04
CA CYS A 138 1.53 -11.85 -7.37
C CYS A 138 1.87 -13.31 -7.67
N THR A 139 3.01 -13.57 -8.33
CA THR A 139 3.34 -14.92 -8.85
C THR A 139 4.41 -15.64 -8.03
N GLU A 140 5.47 -14.94 -7.63
CA GLU A 140 6.64 -15.57 -7.01
C GLU A 140 6.53 -15.61 -5.48
N TRP A 141 6.10 -14.50 -4.88
CA TRP A 141 6.03 -14.36 -3.43
C TRP A 141 4.67 -14.73 -2.86
N GLY A 142 3.61 -14.63 -3.68
CA GLY A 142 2.25 -14.92 -3.26
C GLY A 142 1.77 -13.98 -2.16
N ILE A 143 2.06 -12.68 -2.30
CA ILE A 143 1.69 -11.63 -1.34
C ILE A 143 0.84 -10.52 -1.97
N GLY A 144 0.46 -10.66 -3.24
CA GLY A 144 -0.37 -9.66 -3.92
C GLY A 144 -1.36 -10.20 -4.94
N MET A 145 -2.29 -9.33 -5.34
CA MET A 145 -3.20 -9.51 -6.47
C MET A 145 -3.11 -8.28 -7.39
N GLU A 146 -3.18 -8.49 -8.69
CA GLU A 146 -3.05 -7.42 -9.69
C GLU A 146 -4.43 -6.88 -10.10
N ILE A 147 -4.52 -5.56 -10.28
CA ILE A 147 -5.63 -4.86 -10.95
C ILE A 147 -5.28 -4.71 -12.43
N ASP A 148 -6.25 -4.89 -13.33
CA ASP A 148 -6.04 -4.65 -14.75
C ASP A 148 -5.67 -3.19 -15.04
N SER A 149 -4.91 -2.97 -16.12
CA SER A 149 -4.67 -1.65 -16.68
C SER A 149 -5.96 -0.86 -16.96
N ASP A 150 -7.03 -1.54 -17.41
CA ASP A 150 -8.37 -0.96 -17.58
C ASP A 150 -9.15 -1.05 -16.26
N VAL A 151 -8.78 -0.18 -15.32
CA VAL A 151 -9.37 -0.11 -13.97
C VAL A 151 -10.90 -0.04 -14.00
N LYS A 152 -11.57 -1.01 -13.38
CA LYS A 152 -13.04 -1.02 -13.18
C LYS A 152 -13.39 -1.13 -11.70
N ARG A 153 -14.42 -0.39 -11.26
CA ARG A 153 -14.92 -0.42 -9.88
C ARG A 153 -15.31 -1.81 -9.41
N ASP A 154 -15.91 -2.64 -10.27
CA ASP A 154 -16.35 -4.00 -9.92
C ASP A 154 -15.15 -4.92 -9.64
N GLU A 155 -14.05 -4.70 -10.37
CA GLU A 155 -12.80 -5.41 -10.12
C GLU A 155 -12.17 -4.97 -8.80
N ILE A 156 -12.08 -3.66 -8.55
CA ILE A 156 -11.54 -3.11 -7.30
C ILE A 156 -12.36 -3.61 -6.11
N GLU A 157 -13.68 -3.54 -6.18
CA GLU A 157 -14.60 -4.06 -5.17
C GLU A 157 -14.28 -5.53 -4.85
N ARG A 158 -14.22 -6.37 -5.88
CA ARG A 158 -13.95 -7.80 -5.74
C ARG A 158 -12.59 -8.06 -5.12
N LEU A 159 -11.53 -7.38 -5.60
CA LEU A 159 -10.17 -7.58 -5.10
C LEU A 159 -10.02 -7.11 -3.66
N VAL A 160 -10.61 -5.97 -3.30
CA VAL A 160 -10.60 -5.45 -1.94
C VAL A 160 -11.34 -6.40 -0.99
N LYS A 161 -12.53 -6.88 -1.37
CA LYS A 161 -13.27 -7.89 -0.58
C LYS A 161 -12.48 -9.19 -0.44
N GLU A 162 -11.89 -9.70 -1.53
CA GLU A 162 -11.09 -10.93 -1.49
C GLU A 162 -9.85 -10.79 -0.60
N LEU A 163 -9.16 -9.64 -0.64
CA LEU A 163 -7.97 -9.39 0.17
C LEU A 163 -8.31 -9.35 1.67
N MET A 164 -9.43 -8.71 2.03
CA MET A 164 -9.78 -8.44 3.43
C MET A 164 -10.58 -9.57 4.08
N GLU A 165 -11.44 -10.26 3.33
CA GLU A 165 -12.40 -11.23 3.88
C GLU A 165 -12.23 -12.64 3.28
N GLY A 166 -11.69 -12.72 2.06
CA GLY A 166 -11.59 -13.95 1.28
C GLY A 166 -10.51 -14.93 1.75
N GLU A 167 -10.64 -16.18 1.31
CA GLU A 167 -9.64 -17.21 1.62
C GLU A 167 -8.29 -16.91 0.96
N LYS A 168 -8.29 -16.36 -0.27
CA LYS A 168 -7.05 -15.95 -0.91
C LYS A 168 -6.38 -14.82 -0.12
N GLY A 169 -7.14 -13.85 0.38
CA GLY A 169 -6.63 -12.79 1.25
C GLY A 169 -5.90 -13.33 2.49
N LYS A 170 -6.48 -14.32 3.16
CA LYS A 170 -5.87 -15.01 4.32
C LYS A 170 -4.57 -15.72 3.94
N GLU A 171 -4.53 -16.40 2.78
CA GLU A 171 -3.32 -17.04 2.25
C GLU A 171 -2.21 -16.02 1.98
N LEU A 172 -2.53 -14.91 1.29
CA LEU A 172 -1.60 -13.83 0.99
C LEU A 172 -1.06 -13.19 2.28
N LYS A 173 -1.92 -12.97 3.29
CA LYS A 173 -1.52 -12.42 4.59
C LYS A 173 -0.54 -13.34 5.30
N LYS A 174 -0.80 -14.65 5.30
CA LYS A 174 0.11 -15.64 5.87
C LYS A 174 1.48 -15.59 5.17
N LYS A 175 1.49 -15.52 3.84
CA LYS A 175 2.73 -15.37 3.06
C LYS A 175 3.45 -14.06 3.34
N ALA A 176 2.73 -12.96 3.46
CA ALA A 176 3.32 -11.66 3.81
C ALA A 176 4.01 -11.70 5.18
N LEU A 177 3.42 -12.39 6.17
CA LEU A 177 4.05 -12.59 7.49
C LEU A 177 5.28 -13.51 7.45
N GLU A 178 5.27 -14.55 6.61
CA GLU A 178 6.45 -15.39 6.35
C GLU A 178 7.60 -14.54 5.78
N TRP A 179 7.32 -13.72 4.76
CA TRP A 179 8.30 -12.81 4.16
C TRP A 179 8.81 -11.74 5.11
N LYS A 180 7.93 -11.18 5.96
CA LYS A 180 8.33 -10.27 7.04
C LYS A 180 9.38 -10.90 7.95
N THR A 181 9.15 -12.13 8.39
CA THR A 181 10.08 -12.84 9.29
C THR A 181 11.44 -13.02 8.61
N LEU A 182 11.45 -13.41 7.33
CA LEU A 182 12.69 -13.54 6.55
C LEU A 182 13.42 -12.20 6.37
N ALA A 183 12.69 -11.09 6.17
CA ALA A 183 13.27 -9.75 6.06
C ALA A 183 13.92 -9.32 7.39
N GLU A 184 13.25 -9.57 8.51
CA GLU A 184 13.80 -9.31 9.86
C GLU A 184 15.05 -10.17 10.12
N GLU A 185 15.04 -11.46 9.76
CA GLU A 185 16.19 -12.34 9.92
C GLU A 185 17.38 -11.91 9.06
N ALA A 186 17.14 -11.52 7.81
CA ALA A 186 18.18 -11.06 6.89
C ALA A 186 18.88 -9.78 7.38
N THR A 187 18.16 -8.91 8.08
CA THR A 187 18.66 -7.62 8.58
C THR A 187 19.17 -7.67 10.03
N ARG A 188 18.88 -8.75 10.78
CA ARG A 188 19.28 -8.89 12.18
C ARG A 188 20.79 -9.08 12.37
N GLY A 189 21.45 -8.10 12.96
CA GLY A 189 22.86 -8.21 13.34
C GLY A 189 23.10 -9.23 14.47
N PRO A 190 24.28 -9.88 14.53
CA PRO A 190 25.37 -9.82 13.55
C PRO A 190 25.29 -10.89 12.45
N LYS A 191 24.28 -11.77 12.47
CA LYS A 191 24.24 -13.00 11.65
C LYS A 191 23.40 -12.88 10.37
N GLY A 192 22.58 -11.85 10.25
CA GLY A 192 21.73 -11.61 9.09
C GLY A 192 22.56 -11.44 7.82
N SER A 193 22.06 -11.97 6.70
CA SER A 193 22.75 -11.94 5.41
C SER A 193 22.95 -10.51 4.90
N SER A 194 21.90 -9.68 4.92
CA SER A 194 21.97 -8.27 4.51
C SER A 194 22.83 -7.44 5.47
N PHE A 195 22.76 -7.70 6.79
CA PHE A 195 23.65 -7.06 7.76
C PHE A 195 25.11 -7.37 7.46
N SER A 196 25.43 -8.65 7.26
CA SER A 196 26.80 -9.10 6.95
C SER A 196 27.32 -8.53 5.63
N ASN A 197 26.45 -8.37 4.63
CA ASN A 197 26.83 -7.76 3.36
C ASN A 197 27.10 -6.27 3.50
N LEU A 198 26.31 -5.56 4.31
CA LEU A 198 26.55 -4.15 4.61
C LEU A 198 27.87 -3.96 5.36
N ASP A 199 28.12 -4.79 6.38
CA ASP A 199 29.37 -4.77 7.15
C ASP A 199 30.60 -5.04 6.26
N LYS A 200 30.51 -6.04 5.37
CA LYS A 200 31.55 -6.30 4.36
C LYS A 200 31.76 -5.11 3.42
N MET A 201 30.69 -4.47 2.96
CA MET A 201 30.80 -3.29 2.09
C MET A 201 31.53 -2.16 2.81
N ILE A 202 31.16 -1.87 4.05
CA ILE A 202 31.82 -0.83 4.87
C ILE A 202 33.30 -1.15 5.06
N THR A 203 33.60 -2.38 5.49
CA THR A 203 34.97 -2.79 5.85
C THR A 203 35.91 -2.99 4.65
N GLN A 204 35.38 -3.26 3.45
CA GLN A 204 36.21 -3.52 2.26
C GLN A 204 36.24 -2.36 1.26
N ALA A 205 35.24 -1.48 1.25
CA ALA A 205 35.14 -0.41 0.27
C ALA A 205 35.25 1.00 0.86
N LEU A 206 34.95 1.20 2.16
CA LEU A 206 34.90 2.52 2.78
C LEU A 206 35.96 2.75 3.87
N LEU A 207 36.50 1.69 4.45
CA LEU A 207 37.60 1.69 5.44
C LEU A 207 38.86 1.07 4.83
#